data_AF-A0A2V2WC21-F1
#
_entry.id   AF-A0A2V2WC21-F1
#
_cell.length_a   1.000
_cell.length_b   1.000
_cell.length_c   1.000
_cell.angle_alpha   90.00
_cell.angle_beta   90.00
_cell.angle_gamma   90.00
#
_symmetry.space_group_name_H-M   'P 1'
#
loop_
_entity.id
_entity.type
_entity.pdbx_description
1 polymer ?
#
loop_
_entity_poly.entity_id
_entity_poly.type
_entity_poly.pdbx_seq_one_letter_code
_entity_poly.pdbx_strand_id
1 'polypeptide(L)'
;MFNANDARRYPGFFTRTWTPPPDGFSLRNARSRRSGGATFAHATPPPLTPRLATPIGVRGLAATDNLGRLGLSQALPEDVSGSRALVGMSREEPDISPHISTLDVSGSGRFTSTHASRHGWEDMPQGERMNYAARLEDDVAQMQNALDRAYHLRDHYKEEAARVKNELMQKQRALDCLERDHRQCGEVICRHEREAVDLRHRLDCAEGEVQRLKYLQRSEDPNVRVPLLDAQRELRLKQTEVDSLLEEKRQLEEHVRRLTLGRSGEHYAARVHEGAVPRPPNVAHVEEGGEELTRAQHVIQVLCTELQDMRQQLQNERCRNEGTLDEAIQQRNGLQGVNTSLREELEGLKEMCCSQNRTIDELRDTLLQRAPVTHHEHYALVRRCEKLKEEIERCQTRGGDSVNKAHELEKQAIQQQLLVLRADGEETNTLLLKTRADVADMREYISTLETELDLTRKAKTLLEEELTAAKEKLQYATEQNKEAEQVIVNFNRRLQDQFSTIQVQKAQLDLLQQEATRASVAITPSKAAPVDSRPEGGNGDKETKKWNAPRNARRSRNNHGDATQGGTGCTRNRSSGARGKRQITGRRQGKNAQNRR
;
A
#
# COMPACT_ATOMS: atom_id res chain seq x y z
N MET A 1 23.82 -5.52 -49.04
CA MET A 1 23.61 -4.76 -50.29
C MET A 1 22.11 -4.70 -50.54
N PHE A 2 21.49 -3.51 -50.50
CA PHE A 2 20.07 -3.34 -50.82
C PHE A 2 19.91 -3.14 -52.33
N ASN A 3 18.94 -3.81 -52.95
CA ASN A 3 18.73 -3.77 -54.39
C ASN A 3 17.96 -2.50 -54.76
N ALA A 4 18.17 -1.97 -55.97
CA ALA A 4 17.56 -0.72 -56.46
C ALA A 4 16.01 -0.73 -56.49
N ASN A 5 15.38 -1.89 -56.28
CA ASN A 5 13.94 -2.04 -56.19
C ASN A 5 13.36 -1.78 -54.77
N ASP A 6 14.19 -1.68 -53.73
CA ASP A 6 13.70 -1.45 -52.36
C ASP A 6 13.32 0.02 -52.10
N ALA A 7 13.89 0.96 -52.86
CA ALA A 7 13.61 2.40 -52.74
C ALA A 7 12.20 2.81 -53.24
N ARG A 8 11.50 1.95 -53.98
CA ARG A 8 10.12 2.19 -54.44
C ARG A 8 9.05 1.71 -53.46
N ARG A 9 9.41 0.81 -52.52
CA ARG A 9 8.47 0.21 -51.57
C ARG A 9 8.29 1.01 -50.27
N TYR A 10 9.16 1.98 -50.00
CA TYR A 10 9.10 2.82 -48.80
C TYR A 10 9.28 4.31 -49.14
N PRO A 11 8.24 4.99 -49.66
CA PRO A 11 8.35 6.40 -50.06
C PRO A 11 8.52 7.36 -48.88
N GLY A 12 8.35 6.89 -47.63
CA GLY A 12 8.47 7.70 -46.42
C GLY A 12 9.77 7.55 -45.63
N PHE A 13 10.71 6.70 -46.06
CA PHE A 13 11.95 6.45 -45.30
C PHE A 13 13.08 7.45 -45.64
N PHE A 14 12.92 8.29 -46.67
CA PHE A 14 13.93 9.24 -47.16
C PHE A 14 13.56 10.71 -47.00
N THR A 15 12.71 11.08 -46.03
CA THR A 15 12.39 12.49 -45.77
C THR A 15 12.66 12.85 -44.31
N ARG A 16 13.67 13.72 -44.11
CA ARG A 16 14.24 14.29 -42.85
C ARG A 16 15.28 13.37 -42.19
N THR A 17 16.56 13.69 -42.04
CA THR A 17 17.28 14.97 -41.89
C THR A 17 18.72 14.83 -42.42
N TRP A 18 19.12 15.66 -43.38
CA TRP A 18 20.54 15.95 -43.63
C TRP A 18 20.67 17.47 -43.72
N THR A 19 21.08 18.09 -42.63
CA THR A 19 21.62 19.45 -42.61
C THR A 19 23.12 19.34 -42.94
N PRO A 20 23.64 20.09 -43.93
CA PRO A 20 25.06 20.06 -44.25
C PRO A 20 25.88 20.83 -43.20
N PRO A 21 27.15 20.46 -42.93
CA PRO A 21 28.06 21.26 -42.12
C PRO A 21 28.52 22.52 -42.90
N PRO A 22 28.93 23.59 -42.19
CA PRO A 22 29.01 24.95 -42.75
C PRO A 22 30.20 25.18 -43.68
N ASP A 23 29.98 26.08 -44.64
CA ASP A 23 31.02 26.69 -45.48
C ASP A 23 32.03 27.48 -44.63
N GLY A 24 33.31 27.26 -44.94
CA GLY A 24 34.39 28.17 -44.59
C GLY A 24 35.57 27.51 -43.90
N PHE A 25 36.59 27.12 -44.66
CA PHE A 25 37.90 27.79 -44.60
C PHE A 25 38.74 27.42 -45.83
N SER A 26 39.28 28.48 -46.42
CA SER A 26 40.10 28.58 -47.63
C SER A 26 41.18 27.51 -47.79
N LEU A 27 41.37 27.04 -49.03
CA LEU A 27 42.68 27.14 -49.69
C LEU A 27 42.51 27.26 -51.21
N ARG A 28 43.01 28.40 -51.68
CA ARG A 28 43.17 28.85 -53.05
C ARG A 28 44.05 27.88 -53.85
N ASN A 29 43.75 27.82 -55.15
CA ASN A 29 44.66 27.49 -56.25
C ASN A 29 45.06 26.01 -56.44
N ALA A 30 44.50 25.39 -57.49
CA ALA A 30 45.28 25.07 -58.68
C ALA A 30 44.35 24.71 -59.86
N ARG A 31 44.47 25.49 -60.93
CA ARG A 31 43.96 25.21 -62.27
C ARG A 31 44.65 23.95 -62.82
N SER A 32 43.93 23.04 -63.49
CA SER A 32 44.29 22.60 -64.86
C SER A 32 43.30 21.58 -65.43
N ARG A 33 42.60 22.03 -66.48
CA ARG A 33 42.26 21.39 -67.76
C ARG A 33 42.04 19.86 -67.89
N ARG A 34 40.84 19.60 -68.45
CA ARG A 34 40.51 18.79 -69.65
C ARG A 34 40.32 17.27 -69.54
N SER A 35 39.21 16.89 -70.20
CA SER A 35 38.99 15.68 -71.01
C SER A 35 38.37 14.46 -70.31
N GLY A 36 37.07 14.28 -70.56
CA GLY A 36 36.58 13.20 -71.42
C GLY A 36 36.62 11.76 -70.90
N GLY A 37 35.51 11.04 -71.12
CA GLY A 37 35.52 9.58 -71.22
C GLY A 37 34.83 8.89 -70.06
N ALA A 38 33.58 8.49 -70.31
CA ALA A 38 32.93 7.42 -69.58
C ALA A 38 33.66 6.10 -69.82
N THR A 39 33.94 5.34 -68.77
CA THR A 39 34.08 3.88 -68.82
C THR A 39 33.82 3.30 -67.44
N PHE A 40 32.86 2.37 -67.41
CA PHE A 40 32.64 1.42 -66.32
C PHE A 40 33.91 0.59 -66.09
N ALA A 41 34.36 0.48 -64.85
CA ALA A 41 35.28 -0.57 -64.41
C ALA A 41 34.92 -0.97 -62.99
N HIS A 42 34.59 -2.24 -62.81
CA HIS A 42 34.40 -2.88 -61.51
C HIS A 42 35.73 -2.86 -60.76
N ALA A 43 35.80 -2.13 -59.65
CA ALA A 43 36.90 -2.18 -58.70
C ALA A 43 36.43 -2.89 -57.42
N THR A 44 37.01 -4.06 -57.20
CA THR A 44 36.94 -4.86 -55.97
C THR A 44 37.47 -4.03 -54.79
N PRO A 45 36.76 -3.93 -53.65
CA PRO A 45 37.28 -3.21 -52.49
C PRO A 45 38.27 -4.10 -51.69
N PRO A 46 39.21 -3.48 -50.93
CA PRO A 46 40.25 -4.17 -50.18
C PRO A 46 39.71 -4.78 -48.87
N PRO A 47 40.41 -5.75 -48.25
CA PRO A 47 39.98 -6.36 -47.00
C PRO A 47 40.16 -5.38 -45.82
N LEU A 48 39.06 -5.10 -45.11
CA LEU A 48 39.09 -4.34 -43.86
C LEU A 48 39.53 -5.26 -42.71
N THR A 49 40.62 -4.87 -42.05
CA THR A 49 41.07 -5.38 -40.76
C THR A 49 40.01 -5.11 -39.67
N PRO A 50 39.76 -6.06 -38.74
CA PRO A 50 38.82 -5.83 -37.65
C PRO A 50 39.50 -4.97 -36.58
N ARG A 51 39.12 -3.70 -36.46
CA ARG A 51 39.41 -2.93 -35.25
C ARG A 51 38.48 -3.38 -34.13
N LEU A 52 39.11 -3.96 -33.11
CA LEU A 52 38.58 -4.37 -31.82
C LEU A 52 37.60 -3.32 -31.24
N ALA A 53 36.35 -3.73 -31.02
CA ALA A 53 35.46 -3.03 -30.12
C ALA A 53 35.85 -3.37 -28.67
N THR A 54 35.80 -2.37 -27.80
CA THR A 54 36.08 -2.46 -26.37
C THR A 54 35.07 -3.38 -25.65
N PRO A 55 35.49 -4.11 -24.60
CA PRO A 55 34.64 -5.08 -23.93
C PRO A 55 33.58 -4.38 -23.07
N ILE A 56 32.32 -4.78 -23.24
CA ILE A 56 31.23 -4.46 -22.33
C ILE A 56 31.51 -5.19 -21.01
N GLY A 57 31.69 -4.43 -19.93
CA GLY A 57 31.92 -4.97 -18.60
C GLY A 57 30.69 -5.73 -18.09
N VAL A 58 30.76 -7.07 -18.11
CA VAL A 58 29.81 -7.94 -17.42
C VAL A 58 30.27 -8.10 -15.98
N ARG A 59 29.66 -7.36 -15.05
CA ARG A 59 29.87 -7.56 -13.63
C ARG A 59 28.98 -8.70 -13.14
N GLY A 60 29.58 -9.89 -13.08
CA GLY A 60 29.32 -10.93 -12.08
C GLY A 60 27.93 -11.57 -12.04
N LEU A 61 27.73 -12.63 -12.82
CA LEU A 61 26.92 -13.78 -12.39
C LEU A 61 27.89 -14.91 -12.05
N ALA A 62 28.36 -14.92 -10.80
CA ALA A 62 28.84 -16.14 -10.18
C ALA A 62 27.65 -16.73 -9.42
N ALA A 63 27.08 -17.80 -9.96
CA ALA A 63 26.24 -18.70 -9.20
C ALA A 63 27.14 -19.54 -8.30
N THR A 64 26.82 -19.59 -7.00
CA THR A 64 26.87 -20.78 -6.13
C THR A 64 26.52 -20.38 -4.69
N ASP A 65 25.71 -21.23 -4.06
CA ASP A 65 25.55 -21.41 -2.61
C ASP A 65 24.67 -20.37 -1.87
N ASN A 66 23.66 -20.69 -1.05
CA ASN A 66 23.16 -21.94 -0.50
C ASN A 66 21.65 -21.82 -0.26
N LEU A 67 20.90 -22.90 -0.50
CA LEU A 67 19.53 -23.11 0.00
C LEU A 67 19.56 -23.17 1.54
N GLY A 68 19.47 -22.00 2.16
CA GLY A 68 19.38 -21.83 3.61
C GLY A 68 17.94 -21.60 4.07
N ARG A 69 17.23 -22.69 4.36
CA ARG A 69 16.36 -22.83 5.54
C ARG A 69 15.39 -21.65 5.81
N LEU A 70 14.25 -21.60 5.10
CA LEU A 70 13.06 -20.90 5.57
C LEU A 70 12.44 -21.69 6.73
N GLY A 71 12.99 -21.43 7.92
CA GLY A 71 12.33 -21.79 9.18
C GLY A 71 11.06 -20.98 9.33
N LEU A 72 9.98 -21.69 9.63
CA LEU A 72 8.74 -21.16 10.16
C LEU A 72 9.05 -20.24 11.36
N SER A 73 8.93 -18.92 11.16
CA SER A 73 8.77 -17.98 12.26
C SER A 73 7.30 -17.57 12.29
N GLN A 74 6.59 -18.37 13.07
CA GLN A 74 5.35 -18.08 13.76
C GLN A 74 5.41 -16.67 14.36
N ALA A 75 4.67 -15.72 13.79
CA ALA A 75 4.41 -14.44 14.44
C ALA A 75 3.18 -14.62 15.35
N LEU A 76 3.40 -14.55 16.66
CA LEU A 76 2.33 -14.27 17.62
C LEU A 76 1.86 -12.81 17.44
N PRO A 77 0.59 -12.50 17.74
CA PRO A 77 0.05 -11.16 17.65
C PRO A 77 0.16 -10.46 19.02
N GLU A 78 1.07 -9.51 19.18
CA GLU A 78 0.89 -8.46 20.19
C GLU A 78 1.30 -7.10 19.62
N ASP A 79 0.39 -6.15 19.86
CA ASP A 79 0.55 -4.71 19.86
C ASP A 79 0.87 -4.00 18.55
N VAL A 80 -0.12 -4.04 17.64
CA VAL A 80 -0.40 -2.91 16.75
C VAL A 80 -1.71 -2.27 17.22
N SER A 81 -1.59 -1.13 17.91
CA SER A 81 -2.71 -0.22 18.16
C SER A 81 -3.30 0.22 16.82
N GLY A 82 -4.32 -0.52 16.38
CA GLY A 82 -5.08 -0.21 15.18
C GLY A 82 -5.78 1.12 15.35
N SER A 83 -5.28 2.16 14.67
CA SER A 83 -6.05 3.33 14.29
C SER A 83 -7.13 2.89 13.30
N ARG A 84 -8.20 2.32 13.85
CA ARG A 84 -9.49 2.13 13.18
C ARG A 84 -10.08 3.52 12.98
N ALA A 85 -9.67 4.19 11.90
CA ALA A 85 -10.36 5.38 11.42
C ALA A 85 -11.80 4.99 11.11
N LEU A 86 -12.72 5.61 11.82
CA LEU A 86 -14.16 5.44 11.79
C LEU A 86 -14.69 5.50 10.34
N VAL A 87 -15.14 4.37 9.82
CA VAL A 87 -16.12 4.31 8.75
C VAL A 87 -17.44 3.93 9.42
N GLY A 88 -18.41 4.84 9.34
CA GLY A 88 -19.72 4.68 9.97
C GLY A 88 -19.87 5.51 11.25
N MET A 89 -19.56 6.81 11.19
CA MET A 89 -20.30 7.74 12.05
C MET A 89 -21.69 7.90 11.42
N SER A 90 -22.65 7.22 12.00
CA SER A 90 -24.05 7.64 11.97
C SER A 90 -24.08 9.15 12.17
N ARG A 91 -24.66 9.86 11.19
CA ARG A 91 -25.00 11.27 11.38
C ARG A 91 -26.07 11.33 12.46
N GLU A 92 -25.67 11.50 13.72
CA GLU A 92 -26.50 12.24 14.66
C GLU A 92 -26.37 13.71 14.22
N GLU A 93 -27.21 14.09 13.26
CA GLU A 93 -27.52 15.50 13.04
C GLU A 93 -28.04 16.04 14.37
N PRO A 94 -27.52 17.15 14.92
CA PRO A 94 -28.26 17.85 15.94
C PRO A 94 -29.59 18.26 15.28
N ASP A 95 -30.71 17.84 15.86
CA ASP A 95 -32.05 18.26 15.46
C ASP A 95 -32.14 19.80 15.54
N ILE A 96 -31.69 20.47 14.49
CA ILE A 96 -32.06 21.85 14.22
C ILE A 96 -33.48 21.73 13.68
N SER A 97 -34.43 21.84 14.61
CA SER A 97 -35.84 21.98 14.30
C SER A 97 -36.00 23.03 13.19
N PRO A 98 -36.72 22.75 12.09
CA PRO A 98 -36.99 23.77 11.10
C PRO A 98 -37.83 24.85 11.79
N HIS A 99 -37.42 26.10 11.63
CA HIS A 99 -38.24 27.25 11.95
C HIS A 99 -39.64 27.03 11.40
N ILE A 100 -40.61 26.87 12.30
CA ILE A 100 -42.02 26.89 11.97
C ILE A 100 -42.29 28.31 11.45
N SER A 101 -42.37 28.41 10.13
CA SER A 101 -42.93 29.56 9.44
C SER A 101 -44.35 29.75 9.99
N THR A 102 -44.54 30.81 10.77
CA THR A 102 -45.85 31.24 11.25
C THR A 102 -46.64 31.76 10.06
N LEU A 103 -47.57 30.97 9.55
CA LEU A 103 -48.76 31.39 8.79
C LEU A 103 -49.67 30.16 8.61
N ASP A 104 -50.47 29.83 9.62
CA ASP A 104 -51.93 29.97 9.57
C ASP A 104 -52.66 29.21 10.70
N VAL A 105 -53.58 29.95 11.32
CA VAL A 105 -54.96 29.57 11.68
C VAL A 105 -55.17 28.45 12.73
N SER A 106 -55.45 28.93 13.95
CA SER A 106 -56.36 28.36 14.96
C SER A 106 -56.16 26.90 15.40
N GLY A 107 -55.50 26.74 16.55
CA GLY A 107 -55.53 25.50 17.31
C GLY A 107 -54.96 25.72 18.70
N SER A 108 -55.84 25.81 19.70
CA SER A 108 -55.50 25.93 21.11
C SER A 108 -54.71 24.70 21.58
N GLY A 109 -53.40 24.87 21.80
CA GLY A 109 -52.54 23.88 22.44
C GLY A 109 -51.42 24.58 23.21
N ARG A 110 -51.61 24.75 24.53
CA ARG A 110 -50.57 25.24 25.43
C ARG A 110 -49.46 24.20 25.54
N PHE A 111 -48.33 24.41 24.87
CA PHE A 111 -47.07 23.76 25.20
C PHE A 111 -46.27 24.66 26.14
N THR A 112 -46.25 24.32 27.43
CA THR A 112 -45.30 24.88 28.39
C THR A 112 -44.20 23.84 28.63
N SER A 113 -43.20 23.77 27.73
CA SER A 113 -41.91 23.18 28.09
C SER A 113 -41.02 24.30 28.61
N THR A 114 -40.95 24.44 29.92
CA THR A 114 -39.89 25.22 30.57
C THR A 114 -38.58 24.43 30.44
N HIS A 115 -37.90 24.59 29.30
CA HIS A 115 -36.48 24.30 29.25
C HIS A 115 -35.77 25.26 30.22
N ALA A 116 -34.87 24.73 31.05
CA ALA A 116 -33.99 25.56 31.86
C ALA A 116 -33.27 26.53 30.92
N SER A 117 -33.54 27.83 31.08
CA SER A 117 -32.98 28.89 30.26
C SER A 117 -31.46 28.75 30.18
N ARG A 118 -30.96 28.31 29.02
CA ARG A 118 -29.58 28.60 28.65
C ARG A 118 -29.46 30.12 28.67
N HIS A 119 -28.53 30.66 29.46
CA HIS A 119 -28.21 32.08 29.42
C HIS A 119 -28.00 32.50 27.97
N GLY A 120 -28.72 33.53 27.53
CA GLY A 120 -28.59 34.03 26.17
C GLY A 120 -27.17 34.56 25.94
N TRP A 121 -26.78 34.71 24.67
CA TRP A 121 -25.51 35.36 24.32
C TRP A 121 -25.35 36.71 25.03
N GLU A 122 -26.46 37.44 25.21
CA GLU A 122 -26.52 38.74 25.90
C GLU A 122 -26.47 38.66 27.43
N ASP A 123 -26.72 37.50 28.04
CA ASP A 123 -26.68 37.29 29.49
C ASP A 123 -25.33 36.76 29.99
N MET A 124 -24.46 36.26 29.08
CA MET A 124 -23.12 35.79 29.45
C MET A 124 -22.19 36.95 29.81
N PRO A 125 -21.36 36.83 30.86
CA PRO A 125 -20.33 37.82 31.16
C PRO A 125 -19.30 37.93 30.02
N GLN A 126 -18.76 39.14 29.81
CA GLN A 126 -17.90 39.47 28.66
C GLN A 126 -16.67 38.56 28.52
N GLY A 127 -16.07 38.12 29.64
CA GLY A 127 -14.96 37.17 29.63
C GLY A 127 -15.34 35.79 29.09
N GLU A 128 -16.55 35.31 29.36
CA GLU A 128 -17.05 34.03 28.83
C GLU A 128 -17.36 34.12 27.34
N ARG A 129 -17.87 35.27 26.85
CA ARG A 129 -18.10 35.49 25.42
C ARG A 129 -16.80 35.51 24.62
N MET A 130 -15.76 36.17 25.12
CA MET A 130 -14.44 36.18 24.47
C MET A 130 -13.82 34.79 24.45
N ASN A 131 -13.91 34.04 25.56
CA ASN A 131 -13.43 32.66 25.62
C ASN A 131 -14.24 31.70 24.72
N TYR A 132 -15.51 32.00 24.47
CA TYR A 132 -16.33 31.23 23.53
C TYR A 132 -16.01 31.59 22.08
N ALA A 133 -15.85 32.89 21.76
CA ALA A 133 -15.42 33.34 20.44
C ALA A 133 -14.04 32.79 20.07
N ALA A 134 -13.07 32.86 20.97
CA ALA A 134 -11.74 32.28 20.76
C ALA A 134 -11.81 30.76 20.51
N ARG A 135 -12.67 30.03 21.24
CA ARG A 135 -12.90 28.60 20.98
C ARG A 135 -13.51 28.33 19.62
N LEU A 136 -14.47 29.15 19.17
CA LEU A 136 -15.04 29.02 17.83
C LEU A 136 -14.01 29.34 16.74
N GLU A 137 -13.16 30.34 16.95
CA GLU A 137 -12.05 30.66 16.03
C GLU A 137 -11.04 29.50 15.95
N ASP A 138 -10.70 28.90 17.09
CA ASP A 138 -9.85 27.71 17.16
C ASP A 138 -10.50 26.50 16.46
N ASP A 139 -11.81 26.29 16.64
CA ASP A 139 -12.57 25.20 16.01
C ASP A 139 -12.65 25.40 14.48
N VAL A 140 -12.86 26.64 14.01
CA VAL A 140 -12.85 26.99 12.59
C VAL A 140 -11.46 26.78 12.00
N ALA A 141 -10.40 27.20 12.70
CA ALA A 141 -9.03 26.97 12.27
C ALA A 141 -8.69 25.48 12.21
N GLN A 142 -9.16 24.68 13.18
CA GLN A 142 -8.99 23.22 13.17
C GLN A 142 -9.74 22.57 12.01
N MET A 143 -10.98 23.02 11.72
CA MET A 143 -11.74 22.56 10.55
C MET A 143 -11.05 22.92 9.23
N GLN A 144 -10.56 24.15 9.10
CA GLN A 144 -9.82 24.60 7.91
C GLN A 144 -8.59 23.73 7.68
N ASN A 145 -7.79 23.52 8.72
CA ASN A 145 -6.61 22.66 8.66
C ASN A 145 -6.97 21.19 8.36
N ALA A 146 -8.11 20.70 8.85
CA ALA A 146 -8.58 19.36 8.52
C ALA A 146 -9.01 19.23 7.05
N LEU A 147 -9.67 20.25 6.50
CA LEU A 147 -10.04 20.33 5.09
C LEU A 147 -8.82 20.42 4.19
N ASP A 148 -7.83 21.24 4.53
CA ASP A 148 -6.58 21.36 3.77
C ASP A 148 -5.82 20.04 3.74
N ARG A 149 -5.73 19.33 4.88
CA ARG A 149 -5.17 17.97 4.93
C ARG A 149 -5.96 16.99 4.05
N ALA A 150 -7.29 17.07 4.05
CA ALA A 150 -8.12 16.22 3.21
C ALA A 150 -7.91 16.50 1.71
N TYR A 151 -7.75 17.77 1.33
CA TYR A 151 -7.43 18.14 -0.05
C TYR A 151 -6.04 17.68 -0.48
N HIS A 152 -5.03 17.84 0.37
CA HIS A 152 -3.69 17.30 0.09
C HIS A 152 -3.70 15.78 -0.08
N LEU A 153 -4.41 15.05 0.79
CA LEU A 153 -4.54 13.59 0.65
C LEU A 153 -5.26 13.21 -0.63
N ARG A 154 -6.35 13.89 -0.98
CA ARG A 154 -7.07 13.67 -2.24
C ARG A 154 -6.15 13.85 -3.44
N ASP A 155 -5.38 14.92 -3.46
CA ASP A 155 -4.52 15.24 -4.60
C ASP A 155 -3.31 14.29 -4.68
N HIS A 156 -2.74 13.89 -3.53
CA HIS A 156 -1.77 12.80 -3.47
C HIS A 156 -2.33 11.48 -4.05
N TYR A 157 -3.56 11.10 -3.69
CA TYR A 157 -4.19 9.90 -4.26
C TYR A 157 -4.45 10.02 -5.77
N LYS A 158 -4.75 11.22 -6.28
CA LYS A 158 -4.87 11.45 -7.73
C LYS A 158 -3.52 11.28 -8.43
N GLU A 159 -2.44 11.80 -7.84
CA GLU A 159 -1.09 11.67 -8.38
C GLU A 159 -0.61 10.21 -8.38
N GLU A 160 -0.83 9.49 -7.27
CA GLU A 160 -0.54 8.05 -7.18
C GLU A 160 -1.36 7.25 -8.19
N ALA A 161 -2.64 7.55 -8.36
CA ALA A 161 -3.48 6.90 -9.38
C ALA A 161 -2.98 7.19 -10.80
N ALA A 162 -2.52 8.41 -11.07
CA ALA A 162 -1.91 8.77 -12.35
C ALA A 162 -0.57 8.05 -12.58
N ARG A 163 0.27 7.93 -11.54
CA ARG A 163 1.53 7.19 -11.58
C ARG A 163 1.29 5.72 -11.92
N VAL A 164 0.40 5.06 -11.18
CA VAL A 164 0.04 3.66 -11.38
C VAL A 164 -0.55 3.43 -12.77
N LYS A 165 -1.42 4.33 -13.24
CA LYS A 165 -1.97 4.26 -14.60
C LYS A 165 -0.86 4.34 -15.66
N ASN A 166 0.11 5.24 -15.49
CA ASN A 166 1.23 5.37 -16.41
C ASN A 166 2.14 4.12 -16.40
N GLU A 167 2.42 3.58 -15.22
CA GLU A 167 3.17 2.31 -15.08
C GLU A 167 2.43 1.16 -15.77
N LEU A 168 1.12 1.03 -15.57
CA LEU A 168 0.31 0.02 -16.23
C LEU A 168 0.34 0.16 -17.75
N MET A 169 0.22 1.38 -18.28
CA MET A 169 0.32 1.63 -19.72
C MET A 169 1.71 1.30 -20.28
N GLN A 170 2.78 1.54 -19.52
CA GLN A 170 4.14 1.15 -19.92
C GLN A 170 4.30 -0.37 -19.93
N LYS A 171 3.79 -1.07 -18.92
CA LYS A 171 3.83 -2.54 -18.86
C LYS A 171 3.00 -3.16 -19.98
N GLN A 172 1.84 -2.60 -20.30
CA GLN A 172 1.04 -3.06 -21.43
C GLN A 172 1.79 -2.93 -22.76
N ARG A 173 2.44 -1.79 -23.01
CA ARG A 173 3.27 -1.61 -24.22
C ARG A 173 4.41 -2.62 -24.29
N ALA A 174 5.05 -2.92 -23.16
CA ALA A 174 6.11 -3.92 -23.09
C ALA A 174 5.58 -5.33 -23.37
N LEU A 175 4.40 -5.68 -22.84
CA LEU A 175 3.73 -6.95 -23.16
C LEU A 175 3.39 -7.04 -24.64
N ASP A 176 2.82 -5.99 -25.24
CA ASP A 176 2.49 -5.98 -26.66
C ASP A 176 3.75 -6.17 -27.53
N CYS A 177 4.90 -5.62 -27.13
CA CYS A 177 6.18 -5.87 -27.81
C CYS A 177 6.60 -7.34 -27.68
N LEU A 178 6.58 -7.90 -26.47
CA LEU A 178 6.91 -9.30 -26.23
C LEU A 178 5.99 -10.26 -26.98
N GLU A 179 4.69 -9.95 -27.10
CA GLU A 179 3.76 -10.75 -27.88
C GLU A 179 4.10 -10.73 -29.37
N ARG A 180 4.52 -9.59 -29.92
CA ARG A 180 4.98 -9.50 -31.32
C ARG A 180 6.25 -10.31 -31.52
N ASP A 181 7.22 -10.19 -30.62
CA ASP A 181 8.48 -10.93 -30.69
C ASP A 181 8.22 -12.44 -30.57
N HIS A 182 7.32 -12.86 -29.68
CA HIS A 182 6.92 -14.26 -29.55
C HIS A 182 6.27 -14.79 -30.83
N ARG A 183 5.38 -14.01 -31.48
CA ARG A 183 4.80 -14.38 -32.77
C ARG A 183 5.88 -14.50 -33.86
N GLN A 184 6.82 -13.57 -33.92
CA GLN A 184 7.95 -13.64 -34.86
C GLN A 184 8.82 -14.88 -34.63
N CYS A 185 9.14 -15.20 -33.38
CA CYS A 185 9.83 -16.43 -33.02
C CYS A 185 9.04 -17.67 -33.45
N GLY A 186 7.72 -17.68 -33.24
CA GLY A 186 6.84 -18.75 -33.70
C GLY A 186 6.89 -18.94 -35.23
N GLU A 187 6.89 -17.85 -36.00
CA GLU A 187 7.05 -17.91 -37.45
C GLU A 187 8.41 -18.48 -37.88
N VAL A 188 9.50 -18.08 -37.19
CA VAL A 188 10.84 -18.61 -37.45
C VAL A 188 10.92 -20.10 -37.14
N ILE A 189 10.37 -20.53 -36.00
CA ILE A 189 10.30 -21.96 -35.64
C ILE A 189 9.53 -22.74 -36.70
N CYS A 190 8.34 -22.26 -37.12
CA CYS A 190 7.56 -22.91 -38.16
C CYS A 190 8.32 -23.04 -39.49
N ARG A 191 9.16 -22.05 -39.85
CA ARG A 191 10.02 -22.14 -41.04
C ARG A 191 11.08 -23.22 -40.88
N HIS A 192 11.77 -23.26 -39.74
CA HIS A 192 12.79 -24.28 -39.47
C HIS A 192 12.19 -25.69 -39.40
N GLU A 193 10.98 -25.85 -38.88
CA GLU A 193 10.26 -27.13 -38.89
C GLU A 193 9.95 -27.59 -40.31
N ARG A 194 9.49 -26.69 -41.19
CA ARG A 194 9.26 -27.01 -42.62
C ARG A 194 10.57 -27.38 -43.31
N GLU A 195 11.63 -26.60 -43.10
CA GLU A 195 12.95 -26.90 -43.65
C GLU A 195 13.49 -28.24 -43.15
N ALA A 196 13.28 -28.57 -41.87
CA ALA A 196 13.67 -29.86 -41.31
C ALA A 196 12.88 -31.03 -41.93
N VAL A 197 11.58 -30.85 -42.19
CA VAL A 197 10.77 -31.85 -42.90
C VAL A 197 11.23 -32.01 -44.34
N ASP A 198 11.51 -30.92 -45.06
CA ASP A 198 12.03 -30.96 -46.43
C ASP A 198 13.39 -31.67 -46.51
N LEU A 199 14.28 -31.39 -45.56
CA LEU A 199 15.59 -32.05 -45.47
C LEU A 199 15.46 -33.54 -45.15
N ARG A 200 14.55 -33.93 -44.26
CA ARG A 200 14.24 -35.35 -44.00
C ARG A 200 13.72 -36.05 -45.24
N HIS A 201 12.79 -35.43 -45.96
CA HIS A 201 12.27 -35.99 -47.21
C HIS A 201 13.38 -36.15 -48.27
N ARG A 202 14.29 -35.18 -48.40
CA ARG A 202 15.46 -35.30 -49.29
C ARG A 202 16.40 -36.43 -48.87
N LEU A 203 16.59 -36.61 -47.56
CA LEU A 203 17.39 -37.70 -47.02
C LEU A 203 16.74 -39.06 -47.34
N ASP A 204 15.44 -39.21 -47.13
CA ASP A 204 14.70 -40.43 -47.47
C ASP A 204 14.81 -40.76 -48.96
N CYS A 205 14.70 -39.76 -49.84
CA CYS A 205 14.90 -39.92 -51.29
C CYS A 205 16.32 -40.40 -51.61
N ALA A 206 17.34 -39.77 -51.02
CA ALA A 206 18.74 -40.15 -51.22
C ALA A 206 19.02 -41.57 -50.68
N GLU A 207 18.44 -41.94 -49.53
CA GLU A 207 18.53 -43.29 -48.99
C GLU A 207 17.86 -44.31 -49.92
N GLY A 208 16.70 -43.98 -50.50
CA GLY A 208 16.04 -44.81 -51.51
C GLY A 208 16.89 -45.01 -52.76
N GLU A 209 17.57 -43.96 -53.24
CA GLU A 209 18.52 -44.07 -54.35
C GLU A 209 19.73 -44.94 -54.00
N VAL A 210 20.31 -44.76 -52.81
CA VAL A 210 21.41 -45.60 -52.32
C VAL A 210 20.98 -47.06 -52.22
N GLN A 211 19.77 -47.34 -51.73
CA GLN A 211 19.21 -48.69 -51.69
C GLN A 211 19.03 -49.26 -53.10
N ARG A 212 18.53 -48.47 -54.06
CA ARG A 212 18.45 -48.86 -55.48
C ARG A 212 19.82 -49.21 -56.07
N LEU A 213 20.84 -48.38 -55.81
CA LEU A 213 22.20 -48.63 -56.28
C LEU A 213 22.81 -49.87 -55.62
N LYS A 214 22.59 -50.08 -54.32
CA LYS A 214 23.00 -51.31 -53.61
C LYS A 214 22.29 -52.55 -54.19
N TYR A 215 21.01 -52.44 -54.55
CA TYR A 215 20.28 -53.51 -55.21
C TYR A 215 20.88 -53.82 -56.58
N LEU A 216 21.15 -52.80 -57.42
CA LEU A 216 21.78 -52.97 -58.74
C LEU A 216 23.20 -53.55 -58.65
N GLN A 217 23.96 -53.22 -57.60
CA GLN A 217 25.28 -53.81 -57.36
C GLN A 217 25.19 -55.29 -56.95
N ARG A 218 24.13 -55.67 -56.23
CA ARG A 218 23.88 -57.04 -55.75
C ARG A 218 23.12 -57.91 -56.75
N SER A 219 22.33 -57.31 -57.65
CA SER A 219 21.59 -58.03 -58.69
C SER A 219 22.57 -58.67 -59.67
N GLU A 220 22.39 -59.95 -59.92
CA GLU A 220 23.19 -60.73 -60.88
C GLU A 220 22.74 -60.50 -62.33
N ASP A 221 21.96 -59.44 -62.61
CA ASP A 221 21.45 -59.14 -63.94
C ASP A 221 22.61 -58.89 -64.92
N PRO A 222 22.79 -59.77 -65.92
CA PRO A 222 23.92 -59.69 -66.84
C PRO A 222 23.89 -58.42 -67.70
N ASN A 223 22.72 -57.82 -67.89
CA ASN A 223 22.53 -56.57 -68.65
C ASN A 223 23.12 -55.32 -67.96
N VAL A 224 23.36 -55.34 -66.65
CA VAL A 224 23.89 -54.16 -65.90
C VAL A 224 25.32 -54.41 -65.43
N ARG A 225 25.66 -55.66 -65.09
CA ARG A 225 26.98 -56.02 -64.57
C ARG A 225 28.07 -56.02 -65.66
N VAL A 226 27.74 -56.43 -66.88
CA VAL A 226 28.68 -56.49 -68.01
C VAL A 226 29.13 -55.07 -68.43
N PRO A 227 28.23 -54.10 -68.68
CA PRO A 227 28.66 -52.73 -69.02
C PRO A 227 29.50 -52.05 -67.93
N LEU A 228 29.25 -52.34 -66.65
CA LEU A 228 29.98 -51.73 -65.54
C LEU A 228 31.39 -52.33 -65.39
N LEU A 229 31.54 -53.63 -65.61
CA LEU A 229 32.85 -54.29 -65.66
C LEU A 229 33.66 -53.90 -66.90
N ASP A 230 32.99 -53.70 -68.04
CA ASP A 230 33.62 -53.24 -69.28
C ASP A 230 34.10 -51.79 -69.15
N ALA A 231 33.27 -50.89 -68.60
CA ALA A 231 33.69 -49.51 -68.31
C ALA A 231 34.86 -49.45 -67.31
N GLN A 232 34.88 -50.33 -66.30
CA GLN A 232 35.98 -50.41 -65.35
C GLN A 232 37.27 -50.94 -65.99
N ARG A 233 37.17 -51.86 -66.97
CA ARG A 233 38.32 -52.34 -67.76
C ARG A 233 38.83 -51.25 -68.69
N GLU A 234 37.95 -50.53 -69.38
CA GLU A 234 38.31 -49.40 -70.25
C GLU A 234 39.02 -48.30 -69.48
N LEU A 235 38.55 -47.96 -68.28
CA LEU A 235 39.20 -46.97 -67.43
C LEU A 235 40.64 -47.37 -67.06
N ARG A 236 40.84 -48.64 -66.71
CA ARG A 236 42.18 -49.18 -66.40
C ARG A 236 43.10 -49.16 -67.61
N LEU A 237 42.60 -49.51 -68.80
CA LEU A 237 43.36 -49.44 -70.05
C LEU A 237 43.76 -48.00 -70.38
N LYS A 238 42.83 -47.05 -70.20
CA LYS A 238 43.10 -45.62 -70.42
C LYS A 238 44.13 -45.08 -69.42
N GLN A 239 44.12 -45.55 -68.17
CA GLN A 239 45.17 -45.19 -67.20
C GLN A 239 46.54 -45.70 -67.63
N THR A 240 46.66 -46.96 -68.08
CA THR A 240 47.95 -47.48 -68.58
C THR A 240 48.43 -46.77 -69.85
N GLU A 241 47.50 -46.34 -70.71
CA GLU A 241 47.82 -45.54 -71.89
C GLU A 241 48.37 -44.16 -71.50
N VAL A 242 47.74 -43.48 -70.54
CA VAL A 242 48.23 -42.20 -70.00
C VAL A 242 49.62 -42.36 -69.37
N ASP A 243 49.85 -43.41 -68.60
CA ASP A 243 51.15 -43.67 -67.98
C ASP A 243 52.25 -43.87 -69.04
N SER A 244 51.96 -44.64 -70.11
CA SER A 244 52.90 -44.81 -71.23
C SER A 244 53.22 -43.50 -71.96
N LEU A 245 52.22 -42.64 -72.19
CA LEU A 245 52.41 -41.34 -72.81
C LEU A 245 53.23 -40.38 -71.93
N LEU A 246 53.11 -40.48 -70.60
CA LEU A 246 53.93 -39.71 -69.68
C LEU A 246 55.40 -40.17 -69.70
N GLU A 247 55.65 -41.47 -69.83
CA GLU A 247 56.99 -42.02 -69.99
C GLU A 247 57.62 -41.62 -71.33
N GLU A 248 56.87 -41.70 -72.43
CA GLU A 248 57.32 -41.22 -73.75
C GLU A 248 57.65 -39.73 -73.73
N LYS A 249 56.79 -38.91 -73.11
CA LYS A 249 57.05 -37.48 -72.93
C LYS A 249 58.37 -37.25 -72.18
N ARG A 250 58.62 -37.99 -71.10
CA ARG A 250 59.87 -37.89 -70.34
C ARG A 250 61.09 -38.25 -71.18
N GLN A 251 61.00 -39.31 -71.99
CA GLN A 251 62.09 -39.72 -72.88
C GLN A 251 62.38 -38.67 -73.96
N LEU A 252 61.34 -38.04 -74.51
CA LEU A 252 61.46 -36.94 -75.47
C LEU A 252 62.11 -35.70 -74.84
N GLU A 253 61.69 -35.32 -73.64
CA GLU A 253 62.32 -34.22 -72.89
C GLU A 253 63.82 -34.49 -72.63
N GLU A 254 64.18 -35.73 -72.30
CA GLU A 254 65.58 -36.13 -72.15
C GLU A 254 66.36 -36.10 -73.47
N HIS A 255 65.74 -36.49 -74.59
CA HIS A 255 66.36 -36.39 -75.92
C HIS A 255 66.62 -34.93 -76.31
N VAL A 256 65.67 -34.04 -76.07
CA VAL A 256 65.85 -32.59 -76.31
C VAL A 256 66.99 -32.03 -75.45
N ARG A 257 67.10 -32.43 -74.18
CA ARG A 257 68.22 -32.03 -73.32
C ARG A 257 69.57 -32.51 -73.87
N ARG A 258 69.67 -33.76 -74.33
CA ARG A 258 70.91 -34.29 -74.93
C ARG A 258 71.28 -33.57 -76.23
N LEU A 259 70.32 -33.29 -77.11
CA LEU A 259 70.55 -32.55 -78.35
C LEU A 259 71.01 -31.12 -78.08
N THR A 260 70.42 -30.46 -77.08
CA THR A 260 70.82 -29.11 -76.65
C THR A 260 72.26 -29.10 -76.13
N LEU A 261 72.65 -30.10 -75.34
CA LEU A 261 74.03 -30.29 -74.88
C LEU A 261 75.00 -30.59 -76.04
N GLY A 262 74.63 -31.47 -76.97
CA GLY A 262 75.45 -31.79 -78.14
C GLY A 262 75.73 -30.56 -79.02
N ARG A 263 74.69 -29.78 -79.31
CA ARG A 263 74.82 -28.52 -80.07
C ARG A 263 75.73 -27.51 -79.37
N SER A 264 75.68 -27.44 -78.04
CA SER A 264 76.58 -26.58 -77.27
C SER A 264 78.06 -27.04 -77.36
N GLY A 265 78.31 -28.36 -77.42
CA GLY A 265 79.65 -28.92 -77.60
C GLY A 265 80.22 -28.73 -79.00
N GLU A 266 79.40 -28.84 -80.04
CA GLU A 266 79.78 -28.58 -81.43
C GLU A 266 80.19 -27.12 -81.66
N HIS A 267 79.50 -26.18 -81.00
CA HIS A 267 79.89 -24.76 -81.00
C HIS A 267 81.25 -24.49 -80.33
N TYR A 268 81.70 -25.35 -79.42
CA TYR A 268 83.05 -25.29 -78.84
C TYR A 268 84.13 -25.89 -79.76
N ALA A 269 83.81 -26.96 -80.50
CA ALA A 269 84.76 -27.59 -81.44
C ALA A 269 85.03 -26.73 -82.70
N ALA A 270 84.03 -25.98 -83.19
CA ALA A 270 84.19 -25.12 -84.37
C ALA A 270 85.16 -23.94 -84.15
N ARG A 271 85.33 -23.45 -82.91
CA ARG A 271 86.28 -22.35 -82.61
C ARG A 271 87.75 -22.78 -82.57
N VAL A 272 88.03 -24.07 -82.48
CA VAL A 272 89.41 -24.59 -82.33
C VAL A 272 90.07 -24.87 -83.70
N HIS A 273 89.30 -24.92 -84.79
CA HIS A 273 89.81 -25.27 -86.13
C HIS A 273 90.24 -24.10 -87.04
N GLU A 274 90.09 -22.83 -86.64
CA GLU A 274 90.51 -21.67 -87.47
C GLU A 274 91.95 -21.16 -87.20
N GLY A 275 92.75 -21.86 -86.40
CA GLY A 275 94.12 -21.44 -86.02
C GLY A 275 95.26 -22.23 -86.67
N ALA A 276 95.48 -22.12 -87.98
CA ALA A 276 96.67 -22.68 -88.65
C ALA A 276 97.16 -21.85 -89.87
N VAL A 277 97.95 -20.78 -89.60
CA VAL A 277 99.27 -20.34 -90.17
C VAL A 277 99.67 -20.90 -91.58
N PRO A 278 100.27 -20.15 -92.58
CA PRO A 278 101.49 -19.30 -92.47
C PRO A 278 101.58 -17.99 -93.32
N ARG A 279 102.77 -17.36 -93.17
CA ARG A 279 103.29 -16.00 -93.46
C ARG A 279 103.96 -15.87 -94.88
N PRO A 280 104.75 -14.79 -95.20
CA PRO A 280 104.55 -13.64 -96.12
C PRO A 280 105.39 -13.76 -97.46
N PRO A 281 105.70 -12.75 -98.35
CA PRO A 281 106.48 -11.51 -98.06
C PRO A 281 106.30 -10.25 -99.00
N ASN A 282 106.99 -9.16 -98.60
CA ASN A 282 107.62 -8.07 -99.37
C ASN A 282 106.93 -6.73 -99.70
N VAL A 283 107.29 -5.72 -98.87
CA VAL A 283 107.90 -4.40 -99.15
C VAL A 283 107.52 -3.64 -100.44
N ALA A 284 106.56 -2.70 -100.34
CA ALA A 284 106.49 -1.44 -101.12
C ALA A 284 105.37 -0.44 -100.70
N HIS A 285 104.80 -0.49 -99.48
CA HIS A 285 103.63 0.33 -99.09
C HIS A 285 103.80 1.03 -97.73
N VAL A 286 104.97 1.64 -97.46
CA VAL A 286 105.27 2.14 -96.11
C VAL A 286 104.42 3.38 -95.70
N GLU A 287 103.91 4.18 -96.64
CA GLU A 287 103.09 5.35 -96.30
C GLU A 287 101.57 5.06 -96.32
N GLU A 288 101.03 4.38 -97.35
CA GLU A 288 99.63 3.90 -97.35
C GLU A 288 99.39 2.83 -96.27
N GLY A 289 100.35 1.93 -96.06
CA GLY A 289 100.31 0.96 -94.97
C GLY A 289 100.41 1.59 -93.58
N GLY A 290 100.96 2.80 -93.44
CA GLY A 290 101.00 3.55 -92.19
C GLY A 290 99.64 4.17 -91.82
N GLU A 291 98.93 4.73 -92.81
CA GLU A 291 97.56 5.22 -92.63
C GLU A 291 96.56 4.06 -92.45
N GLU A 292 96.72 2.97 -93.18
CA GLU A 292 95.90 1.76 -93.00
C GLU A 292 96.17 1.09 -91.66
N LEU A 293 97.43 1.07 -91.18
CA LEU A 293 97.78 0.55 -89.86
C LEU A 293 97.20 1.43 -88.74
N THR A 294 97.24 2.76 -88.88
CA THR A 294 96.64 3.67 -87.88
C THR A 294 95.10 3.59 -87.88
N ARG A 295 94.45 3.46 -89.05
CA ARG A 295 93.02 3.16 -89.16
C ARG A 295 92.67 1.81 -88.54
N ALA A 296 93.46 0.76 -88.83
CA ALA A 296 93.28 -0.57 -88.23
C ALA A 296 93.49 -0.55 -86.71
N GLN A 297 94.49 0.19 -86.21
CA GLN A 297 94.72 0.39 -84.79
C GLN A 297 93.55 1.11 -84.12
N HIS A 298 92.98 2.13 -84.77
CA HIS A 298 91.80 2.82 -84.25
C HIS A 298 90.57 1.91 -84.20
N VAL A 299 90.32 1.11 -85.25
CA VAL A 299 89.23 0.11 -85.26
C VAL A 299 89.43 -0.94 -84.18
N ILE A 300 90.66 -1.46 -84.01
CA ILE A 300 90.98 -2.40 -82.94
C ILE A 300 90.75 -1.76 -81.57
N GLN A 301 91.08 -0.48 -81.40
CA GLN A 301 90.87 0.23 -80.15
C GLN A 301 89.38 0.43 -79.84
N VAL A 302 88.57 0.80 -80.84
CA VAL A 302 87.10 0.89 -80.71
C VAL A 302 86.50 -0.48 -80.37
N LEU A 303 86.90 -1.54 -81.08
CA LEU A 303 86.45 -2.91 -80.78
C LEU A 303 86.88 -3.36 -79.38
N CYS A 304 88.08 -2.98 -78.93
CA CYS A 304 88.52 -3.26 -77.55
C CYS A 304 87.63 -2.55 -76.53
N THR A 305 87.27 -1.28 -76.76
CA THR A 305 86.36 -0.54 -75.87
C THR A 305 84.95 -1.10 -75.89
N GLU A 306 84.40 -1.46 -77.06
CA GLU A 306 83.08 -2.10 -77.18
C GLU A 306 83.06 -3.46 -76.48
N LEU A 307 84.11 -4.27 -76.62
CA LEU A 307 84.22 -5.54 -75.89
C LEU A 307 84.31 -5.32 -74.37
N GLN A 308 84.96 -4.24 -73.93
CA GLN A 308 85.03 -3.88 -72.51
C GLN A 308 83.68 -3.40 -71.98
N ASP A 309 82.95 -2.59 -72.75
CA ASP A 309 81.60 -2.12 -72.41
C ASP A 309 80.62 -3.29 -72.38
N MET A 310 80.66 -4.20 -73.36
CA MET A 310 79.82 -5.40 -73.38
C MET A 310 80.13 -6.34 -72.19
N ARG A 311 81.40 -6.46 -71.80
CA ARG A 311 81.78 -7.19 -70.58
C ARG A 311 81.20 -6.54 -69.33
N GLN A 312 81.29 -5.22 -69.21
CA GLN A 312 80.73 -4.48 -68.08
C GLN A 312 79.20 -4.59 -68.04
N GLN A 313 78.53 -4.51 -69.19
CA GLN A 313 77.09 -4.69 -69.29
C GLN A 313 76.68 -6.10 -68.87
N LEU A 314 77.35 -7.14 -69.37
CA LEU A 314 77.09 -8.51 -68.94
C LEU A 314 77.34 -8.71 -67.45
N GLN A 315 78.35 -8.06 -66.87
CA GLN A 315 78.61 -8.12 -65.44
C GLN A 315 77.52 -7.41 -64.64
N ASN A 316 77.06 -6.24 -65.10
CA ASN A 316 75.94 -5.53 -64.47
C ASN A 316 74.64 -6.34 -64.54
N GLU A 317 74.33 -6.96 -65.69
CA GLU A 317 73.17 -7.85 -65.83
C GLU A 317 73.29 -9.09 -64.95
N ARG A 318 74.49 -9.67 -64.80
CA ARG A 318 74.71 -10.76 -63.83
C ARG A 318 74.44 -10.32 -62.40
N CYS A 319 75.01 -9.19 -61.96
CA CYS A 319 74.76 -8.68 -60.61
C CYS A 319 73.28 -8.36 -60.37
N ARG A 320 72.56 -7.83 -61.38
CA ARG A 320 71.11 -7.60 -61.30
C ARG A 320 70.35 -8.92 -61.16
N ASN A 321 70.66 -9.91 -62.00
CA ASN A 321 70.01 -11.21 -61.95
C ASN A 321 70.30 -11.95 -60.63
N GLU A 322 71.54 -11.88 -60.12
CA GLU A 322 71.92 -12.40 -58.81
C GLU A 322 71.09 -11.72 -57.69
N GLY A 323 70.96 -10.40 -57.72
CA GLY A 323 70.10 -9.67 -56.77
C GLY A 323 68.63 -10.11 -56.83
N THR A 324 68.06 -10.25 -58.04
CA THR A 324 66.66 -10.73 -58.18
C THR A 324 66.50 -12.19 -57.73
N LEU A 325 67.53 -13.03 -57.92
CA LEU A 325 67.52 -14.41 -57.46
C LEU A 325 67.57 -14.48 -55.94
N ASP A 326 68.40 -13.66 -55.30
CA ASP A 326 68.49 -13.57 -53.84
C ASP A 326 67.17 -13.09 -53.22
N GLU A 327 66.53 -12.08 -53.82
CA GLU A 327 65.19 -11.63 -53.41
C GLU A 327 64.15 -12.75 -53.55
N ALA A 328 64.17 -13.50 -54.66
CA ALA A 328 63.28 -14.64 -54.87
C ALA A 328 63.53 -15.77 -53.85
N ILE A 329 64.79 -16.03 -53.50
CA ILE A 329 65.17 -17.01 -52.46
C ILE A 329 64.68 -16.54 -51.09
N GLN A 330 64.84 -15.26 -50.75
CA GLN A 330 64.35 -14.69 -49.49
C GLN A 330 62.83 -14.77 -49.41
N GLN A 331 62.11 -14.43 -50.48
CA GLN A 331 60.65 -14.55 -50.55
C GLN A 331 60.21 -16.01 -50.41
N ARG A 332 60.86 -16.94 -51.12
CA ARG A 332 60.58 -18.39 -51.00
C ARG A 332 60.78 -18.88 -49.58
N ASN A 333 61.89 -18.50 -48.93
CA ASN A 333 62.17 -18.92 -47.55
C ASN A 333 61.17 -18.30 -46.56
N GLY A 334 60.78 -17.03 -46.76
CA GLY A 334 59.73 -16.37 -45.97
C GLY A 334 58.39 -17.10 -46.10
N LEU A 335 57.96 -17.41 -47.33
CA LEU A 335 56.75 -18.19 -47.59
C LEU A 335 56.85 -19.61 -47.03
N GLN A 336 58.01 -20.23 -47.08
CA GLN A 336 58.24 -21.55 -46.49
C GLN A 336 58.07 -21.51 -44.96
N GLY A 337 58.59 -20.48 -44.29
CA GLY A 337 58.40 -20.28 -42.84
C GLY A 337 56.94 -20.03 -42.46
N VAL A 338 56.20 -19.26 -43.26
CA VAL A 338 54.75 -19.09 -43.07
C VAL A 338 54.02 -20.43 -43.28
N ASN A 339 54.41 -21.20 -44.28
CA ASN A 339 53.78 -22.50 -44.56
C ASN A 339 54.06 -23.53 -43.44
N THR A 340 55.26 -23.55 -42.85
CA THR A 340 55.54 -24.38 -41.68
C THR A 340 54.70 -23.96 -40.48
N SER A 341 54.60 -22.65 -40.19
CA SER A 341 53.77 -22.15 -39.09
C SER A 341 52.28 -22.48 -39.29
N LEU A 342 51.73 -22.33 -40.49
CA LEU A 342 50.34 -22.71 -40.78
C LEU A 342 50.11 -24.22 -40.67
N ARG A 343 51.09 -25.06 -40.99
CA ARG A 343 50.98 -26.51 -40.77
C ARG A 343 50.93 -26.85 -39.29
N GLU A 344 51.76 -26.22 -38.47
CA GLU A 344 51.74 -26.39 -37.00
C GLU A 344 50.40 -25.95 -36.41
N GLU A 345 49.85 -24.81 -36.86
CA GLU A 345 48.51 -24.35 -36.43
C GLU A 345 47.41 -25.33 -36.83
N LEU A 346 47.46 -25.88 -38.06
CA LEU A 346 46.50 -26.89 -38.52
C LEU A 346 46.60 -28.19 -37.72
N GLU A 347 47.81 -28.61 -37.36
CA GLU A 347 48.02 -29.77 -36.49
C GLU A 347 47.47 -29.53 -35.09
N GLY A 348 47.74 -28.37 -34.49
CA GLY A 348 47.17 -27.99 -33.19
C GLY A 348 45.64 -27.95 -33.20
N LEU A 349 45.02 -27.42 -34.26
CA LEU A 349 43.56 -27.42 -34.40
C LEU A 349 42.99 -28.84 -34.55
N LYS A 350 43.68 -29.72 -35.28
CA LYS A 350 43.26 -31.14 -35.39
C LYS A 350 43.32 -31.85 -34.05
N GLU A 351 44.36 -31.62 -33.26
CA GLU A 351 44.49 -32.19 -31.91
C GLU A 351 43.38 -31.72 -30.98
N MET A 352 43.05 -30.42 -31.03
CA MET A 352 41.92 -29.84 -30.29
C MET A 352 40.57 -30.44 -30.70
N CYS A 353 40.34 -30.64 -32.00
CA CYS A 353 39.12 -31.32 -32.46
C CYS A 353 39.06 -32.78 -31.97
N CYS A 354 40.20 -33.48 -31.99
CA CYS A 354 40.28 -34.86 -31.49
C CYS A 354 39.99 -34.93 -29.99
N SER A 355 40.53 -34.00 -29.18
CA SER A 355 40.28 -33.98 -27.74
C SER A 355 38.82 -33.67 -27.41
N GLN A 356 38.20 -32.72 -28.12
CA GLN A 356 36.77 -32.41 -27.99
C GLN A 356 35.87 -33.58 -28.40
N ASN A 357 36.22 -34.32 -29.46
CA ASN A 357 35.44 -35.49 -29.84
C ASN A 357 35.51 -36.59 -28.76
N ARG A 358 36.69 -36.81 -28.15
CA ARG A 358 36.82 -37.74 -27.01
C ARG A 358 35.92 -37.34 -25.85
N THR A 359 35.88 -36.05 -25.48
CA THR A 359 35.01 -35.60 -24.38
C THR A 359 33.52 -35.73 -24.73
N ILE A 360 33.13 -35.50 -25.98
CA ILE A 360 31.76 -35.74 -26.44
C ILE A 360 31.39 -37.22 -26.31
N ASP A 361 32.28 -38.12 -26.72
CA ASP A 361 32.04 -39.56 -26.63
C ASP A 361 31.98 -40.04 -25.17
N GLU A 362 32.86 -39.54 -24.29
CA GLU A 362 32.79 -39.78 -22.84
C GLU A 362 31.46 -39.27 -22.23
N LEU A 363 30.99 -38.09 -22.65
CA LEU A 363 29.70 -37.56 -22.20
C LEU A 363 28.51 -38.39 -22.72
N ARG A 364 28.59 -38.90 -23.94
CA ARG A 364 27.58 -39.82 -24.48
C ARG A 364 27.56 -41.12 -23.70
N ASP A 365 28.72 -41.70 -23.40
CA ASP A 365 28.83 -42.92 -22.62
C ASP A 365 28.30 -42.73 -21.20
N THR A 366 28.62 -41.61 -20.53
CA THR A 366 28.06 -41.32 -19.20
C THR A 366 26.55 -41.10 -19.21
N LEU A 367 25.99 -40.50 -20.27
CA LEU A 367 24.55 -40.38 -20.46
C LEU A 367 23.89 -41.73 -20.73
N LEU A 368 24.53 -42.63 -21.48
CA LEU A 368 24.05 -43.99 -21.73
C LEU A 368 24.19 -44.89 -20.49
N GLN A 369 25.20 -44.68 -19.65
CA GLN A 369 25.40 -45.40 -18.39
C GLN A 369 24.47 -44.94 -17.27
N ARG A 370 23.95 -43.70 -17.31
CA ARG A 370 22.82 -43.30 -16.48
C ARG A 370 21.61 -44.11 -16.94
N ALA A 371 21.34 -45.19 -16.22
CA ALA A 371 20.22 -46.09 -16.49
C ALA A 371 18.96 -45.27 -16.81
N PRO A 372 18.26 -45.52 -17.93
CA PRO A 372 16.97 -44.90 -18.15
C PRO A 372 16.10 -45.31 -16.95
N VAL A 373 15.53 -44.33 -16.24
CA VAL A 373 14.49 -44.59 -15.24
C VAL A 373 13.53 -45.56 -15.90
N THR A 374 13.44 -46.78 -15.36
CA THR A 374 12.69 -47.81 -16.05
C THR A 374 11.26 -47.31 -16.19
N HIS A 375 10.61 -47.59 -17.33
CA HIS A 375 9.25 -47.12 -17.57
C HIS A 375 8.30 -47.49 -16.41
N HIS A 376 8.61 -48.61 -15.72
CA HIS A 376 7.96 -49.06 -14.51
C HIS A 376 8.14 -48.11 -13.31
N GLU A 377 9.35 -47.64 -13.02
CA GLU A 377 9.62 -46.69 -11.92
C GLU A 377 8.97 -45.34 -12.19
N HIS A 378 8.97 -44.88 -13.45
CA HIS A 378 8.28 -43.66 -13.83
C HIS A 378 6.76 -43.79 -13.62
N TYR A 379 6.14 -44.87 -14.08
CA TYR A 379 4.70 -45.11 -13.82
C TYR A 379 4.38 -45.29 -12.34
N ALA A 380 5.25 -45.93 -11.56
CA ALA A 380 5.07 -46.07 -10.13
C ALA A 380 5.09 -44.70 -9.44
N LEU A 381 5.99 -43.79 -9.88
CA LEU A 381 6.05 -42.42 -9.39
C LEU A 381 4.80 -41.62 -9.78
N VAL A 382 4.39 -41.68 -11.06
CA VAL A 382 3.18 -40.99 -11.56
C VAL A 382 1.94 -41.43 -10.79
N ARG A 383 1.74 -42.74 -10.60
CA ARG A 383 0.62 -43.26 -9.80
C ARG A 383 0.67 -42.79 -8.34
N ARG A 384 1.86 -42.62 -7.77
CA ARG A 384 2.01 -42.09 -6.41
C ARG A 384 1.66 -40.61 -6.34
N CYS A 385 2.05 -39.83 -7.35
CA CYS A 385 1.66 -38.43 -7.48
C CYS A 385 0.15 -38.26 -7.68
N GLU A 386 -0.49 -39.11 -8.48
CA GLU A 386 -1.95 -39.10 -8.66
C GLU A 386 -2.69 -39.39 -7.35
N LYS A 387 -2.28 -40.44 -6.62
CA LYS A 387 -2.84 -40.75 -5.29
C LYS A 387 -2.71 -39.59 -4.30
N LEU A 388 -1.54 -38.94 -4.29
CA LEU A 388 -1.31 -37.77 -3.43
C LEU A 388 -2.20 -36.58 -3.82
N LYS A 389 -2.43 -36.35 -5.13
CA LYS A 389 -3.37 -35.33 -5.60
C LYS A 389 -4.79 -35.61 -5.12
N GLU A 390 -5.26 -36.85 -5.27
CA GLU A 390 -6.59 -37.26 -4.79
C GLU A 390 -6.73 -37.14 -3.26
N GLU A 391 -5.67 -37.40 -2.50
CA GLU A 391 -5.64 -37.19 -1.05
C GLU A 391 -5.72 -35.71 -0.67
N ILE A 392 -4.98 -34.85 -1.38
CA ILE A 392 -5.03 -33.39 -1.19
C ILE A 392 -6.43 -32.85 -1.51
N GLU A 393 -7.03 -33.25 -2.63
CA GLU A 393 -8.39 -32.85 -3.00
C GLU A 393 -9.43 -33.29 -1.96
N ARG A 394 -9.32 -34.53 -1.45
CA ARG A 394 -10.18 -35.02 -0.35
C ARG A 394 -9.99 -34.24 0.95
N CYS A 395 -8.77 -33.83 1.27
CA CYS A 395 -8.52 -33.00 2.45
C CYS A 395 -9.06 -31.58 2.28
N GLN A 396 -8.97 -31.00 1.08
CA GLN A 396 -9.50 -29.68 0.77
C GLN A 396 -11.03 -29.65 0.82
N THR A 397 -11.72 -30.64 0.24
CA THR A 397 -13.19 -30.73 0.31
C THR A 397 -13.66 -30.91 1.75
N ARG A 398 -13.04 -31.82 2.50
CA ARG A 398 -13.35 -32.03 3.93
C ARG A 398 -13.08 -30.78 4.78
N GLY A 399 -11.98 -30.07 4.49
CA GLY A 399 -11.67 -28.79 5.12
C GLY A 399 -12.74 -27.74 4.83
N GLY A 400 -13.12 -27.59 3.56
CA GLY A 400 -14.19 -26.68 3.12
C GLY A 400 -15.53 -26.96 3.81
N ASP A 401 -15.96 -28.22 3.86
CA ASP A 401 -17.22 -28.62 4.50
C ASP A 401 -17.23 -28.31 6.01
N SER A 402 -16.09 -28.52 6.68
CA SER A 402 -15.97 -28.22 8.11
C SER A 402 -16.03 -26.71 8.41
N VAL A 403 -15.41 -25.90 7.55
CA VAL A 403 -15.42 -24.43 7.65
C VAL A 403 -16.82 -23.90 7.36
N ASN A 404 -17.49 -24.41 6.33
CA ASN A 404 -18.87 -24.05 6.00
C ASN A 404 -19.81 -24.36 7.17
N LYS A 405 -19.69 -25.55 7.76
CA LYS A 405 -20.48 -25.94 8.94
C LYS A 405 -20.19 -25.05 10.16
N ALA A 406 -18.94 -24.67 10.37
CA ALA A 406 -18.58 -23.74 11.44
C ALA A 406 -19.22 -22.36 11.23
N HIS A 407 -19.18 -21.82 10.02
CA HIS A 407 -19.83 -20.56 9.69
C HIS A 407 -21.37 -20.62 9.78
N GLU A 408 -21.98 -21.74 9.43
CA GLU A 408 -23.43 -21.94 9.64
C GLU A 408 -23.80 -21.93 11.12
N LEU A 409 -23.02 -22.59 11.97
CA LEU A 409 -23.23 -22.58 13.42
C LEU A 409 -23.00 -21.19 14.02
N GLU A 410 -21.98 -20.46 13.56
CA GLU A 410 -21.71 -19.07 13.97
C GLU A 410 -22.87 -18.15 13.57
N LYS A 411 -23.37 -18.27 12.33
CA LYS A 411 -24.55 -17.55 11.87
C LYS A 411 -25.77 -17.83 12.73
N GLN A 412 -26.02 -19.10 13.08
CA GLN A 412 -27.12 -19.48 13.98
C GLN A 412 -26.94 -18.90 15.38
N ALA A 413 -25.73 -18.93 15.93
CA ALA A 413 -25.44 -18.35 17.25
C ALA A 413 -25.67 -16.83 17.28
N ILE A 414 -25.21 -16.11 16.24
CA ILE A 414 -25.43 -14.66 16.11
C ILE A 414 -26.93 -14.36 15.98
N GLN A 415 -27.67 -15.17 15.20
CA GLN A 415 -29.13 -15.01 15.09
C GLN A 415 -29.84 -15.20 16.43
N GLN A 416 -29.44 -16.19 17.23
CA GLN A 416 -29.99 -16.40 18.57
C GLN A 416 -29.67 -15.22 19.50
N GLN A 417 -28.43 -14.71 19.48
CA GLN A 417 -28.03 -13.54 20.28
C GLN A 417 -28.83 -12.29 19.89
N LEU A 418 -29.08 -12.05 18.61
CA LEU A 418 -29.89 -10.93 18.14
C LEU A 418 -31.36 -11.05 18.58
N LEU A 419 -31.92 -12.26 18.60
CA LEU A 419 -33.28 -12.47 19.10
C LEU A 419 -33.39 -12.19 20.60
N VAL A 420 -32.41 -12.63 21.39
CA VAL A 420 -32.36 -12.33 22.84
C VAL A 420 -32.23 -10.83 23.08
N LEU A 421 -31.30 -10.16 22.39
CA LEU A 421 -31.14 -8.70 22.52
C LEU A 421 -32.40 -7.93 22.11
N ARG A 422 -33.14 -8.41 21.10
CA ARG A 422 -34.43 -7.81 20.74
C ARG A 422 -35.46 -7.99 21.86
N ALA A 423 -35.57 -9.19 22.43
CA ALA A 423 -36.48 -9.45 23.55
C ALA A 423 -36.14 -8.58 24.77
N ASP A 424 -34.86 -8.48 25.13
CA ASP A 424 -34.39 -7.60 26.22
C ASP A 424 -34.71 -6.11 25.92
N GLY A 425 -34.55 -5.70 24.65
CA GLY A 425 -34.93 -4.37 24.18
C GLY A 425 -36.44 -4.10 24.27
N GLU A 426 -37.27 -5.08 23.96
CA GLU A 426 -38.72 -5.00 24.11
C GLU A 426 -39.12 -4.94 25.60
N GLU A 427 -38.53 -5.78 26.45
CA GLU A 427 -38.77 -5.77 27.90
C GLU A 427 -38.39 -4.42 28.53
N THR A 428 -37.20 -3.91 28.23
CA THR A 428 -36.75 -2.59 28.72
C THR A 428 -37.65 -1.46 28.24
N ASN A 429 -38.13 -1.51 26.99
CA ASN A 429 -39.12 -0.55 26.49
C ASN A 429 -40.45 -0.62 27.27
N THR A 430 -40.95 -1.82 27.58
CA THR A 430 -42.17 -1.95 28.39
C THR A 430 -41.98 -1.40 29.81
N LEU A 431 -40.81 -1.60 30.41
CA LEU A 431 -40.46 -1.02 31.72
C LEU A 431 -40.38 0.51 31.64
N LEU A 432 -39.79 1.06 30.57
CA LEU A 432 -39.76 2.51 30.35
C LEU A 432 -41.17 3.10 30.18
N LEU A 433 -42.07 2.41 29.47
CA LEU A 433 -43.45 2.85 29.35
C LEU A 433 -44.19 2.83 30.70
N LYS A 434 -44.01 1.78 31.52
CA LYS A 434 -44.57 1.71 32.88
C LYS A 434 -44.05 2.83 33.77
N THR A 435 -42.73 3.02 33.81
CA THR A 435 -42.13 4.10 34.62
C THR A 435 -42.56 5.49 34.15
N ARG A 436 -42.78 5.71 32.84
CA ARG A 436 -43.37 6.96 32.34
C ARG A 436 -44.81 7.15 32.81
N ALA A 437 -45.61 6.09 32.84
CA ALA A 437 -46.96 6.15 33.40
C ALA A 437 -46.92 6.46 34.91
N ASP A 438 -46.09 5.77 35.69
CA ASP A 438 -45.92 6.04 37.12
C ASP A 438 -45.49 7.50 37.40
N VAL A 439 -44.61 8.06 36.56
CA VAL A 439 -44.20 9.46 36.65
C VAL A 439 -45.36 10.41 36.30
N ALA A 440 -46.21 10.07 35.35
CA ALA A 440 -47.40 10.86 35.02
C ALA A 440 -48.38 10.86 36.21
N ASP A 441 -48.67 9.69 36.78
CA ASP A 441 -49.53 9.53 37.96
C ASP A 441 -48.99 10.32 39.16
N MET A 442 -47.67 10.26 39.40
CA MET A 442 -47.02 11.07 40.45
C MET A 442 -47.15 12.57 40.20
N ARG A 443 -47.07 13.02 38.95
CA ARG A 443 -47.27 14.45 38.61
C ARG A 443 -48.71 14.88 38.82
N GLU A 444 -49.69 14.05 38.45
CA GLU A 444 -51.09 14.31 38.74
C GLU A 444 -51.33 14.39 40.25
N TYR A 445 -50.77 13.45 41.03
CA TYR A 445 -50.85 13.47 42.48
C TYR A 445 -50.23 14.75 43.08
N ILE A 446 -49.04 15.16 42.61
CA ILE A 446 -48.43 16.44 43.03
C ILE A 446 -49.35 17.62 42.70
N SER A 447 -49.93 17.65 41.50
CA SER A 447 -50.87 18.71 41.12
C SER A 447 -52.10 18.74 42.03
N THR A 448 -52.67 17.58 42.38
CA THR A 448 -53.79 17.53 43.35
C THR A 448 -53.38 18.07 44.71
N LEU A 449 -52.21 17.67 45.24
CA LEU A 449 -51.69 18.19 46.51
C LEU A 449 -51.45 19.70 46.47
N GLU A 450 -50.94 20.24 45.36
CA GLU A 450 -50.79 21.68 45.18
C GLU A 450 -52.14 22.41 45.25
N THR A 451 -53.18 21.87 44.61
CA THR A 451 -54.53 22.46 44.69
C THR A 451 -55.12 22.40 46.10
N GLU A 452 -54.94 21.29 46.81
CA GLU A 452 -55.36 21.17 48.22
C GLU A 452 -54.60 22.13 49.13
N LEU A 453 -53.30 22.30 48.88
CA LEU A 453 -52.46 23.25 49.62
C LEU A 453 -52.92 24.68 49.37
N ASP A 454 -53.28 25.04 48.13
CA ASP A 454 -53.84 26.36 47.85
C ASP A 454 -55.24 26.58 48.46
N LEU A 455 -56.08 25.54 48.51
CA LEU A 455 -57.36 25.61 49.22
C LEU A 455 -57.17 25.80 50.73
N THR A 456 -56.23 25.08 51.35
CA THR A 456 -55.92 25.24 52.78
C THR A 456 -55.31 26.61 53.08
N ARG A 457 -54.47 27.16 52.19
CA ARG A 457 -53.98 28.55 52.28
C ARG A 457 -55.15 29.56 52.26
N LYS A 458 -56.12 29.41 51.35
CA LYS A 458 -57.31 30.26 51.28
C LYS A 458 -58.20 30.14 52.52
N ALA A 459 -58.39 28.92 53.03
CA ALA A 459 -59.14 28.70 54.27
C ALA A 459 -58.44 29.36 55.47
N LYS A 460 -57.10 29.27 55.53
CA LYS A 460 -56.30 29.95 56.54
C LYS A 460 -56.47 31.47 56.47
N THR A 461 -56.40 32.08 55.29
CA THR A 461 -56.58 33.55 55.17
C THR A 461 -57.96 33.99 55.63
N LEU A 462 -59.01 33.25 55.29
CA LEU A 462 -60.37 33.54 55.78
C LEU A 462 -60.48 33.45 57.31
N LEU A 463 -59.87 32.44 57.93
CA LEU A 463 -59.84 32.33 59.39
C LEU A 463 -59.03 33.45 60.06
N GLU A 464 -57.94 33.90 59.43
CA GLU A 464 -57.16 35.05 59.89
C GLU A 464 -58.00 36.34 59.83
N GLU A 465 -58.77 36.55 58.76
CA GLU A 465 -59.73 37.67 58.62
C GLU A 465 -60.87 37.61 59.66
N GLU A 466 -61.45 36.43 59.91
CA GLU A 466 -62.46 36.26 60.95
C GLU A 466 -61.89 36.55 62.34
N LEU A 467 -60.64 36.13 62.60
CA LEU A 467 -59.96 36.35 63.86
C LEU A 467 -59.61 37.82 64.07
N THR A 468 -59.19 38.57 63.04
CA THR A 468 -58.99 40.02 63.15
C THR A 468 -60.30 40.75 63.40
N ALA A 469 -61.37 40.42 62.67
CA ALA A 469 -62.70 40.99 62.89
C ALA A 469 -63.23 40.70 64.31
N ALA A 470 -63.01 39.49 64.84
CA ALA A 470 -63.37 39.14 66.21
C ALA A 470 -62.55 39.93 67.25
N LYS A 471 -61.24 40.14 67.00
CA LYS A 471 -60.38 40.98 67.86
C LYS A 471 -60.85 42.43 67.88
N GLU A 472 -61.22 43.00 66.74
CA GLU A 472 -61.75 44.37 66.67
C GLU A 472 -63.07 44.51 67.44
N LYS A 473 -64.00 43.56 67.28
CA LYS A 473 -65.25 43.53 68.07
C LYS A 473 -64.97 43.41 69.57
N LEU A 474 -64.01 42.57 69.96
CA LEU A 474 -63.61 42.44 71.36
C LEU A 474 -63.01 43.74 71.89
N GLN A 475 -62.12 44.39 71.14
CA GLN A 475 -61.54 45.68 71.51
C GLN A 475 -62.63 46.73 71.71
N TYR A 476 -63.56 46.85 70.75
CA TYR A 476 -64.71 47.75 70.87
C TYR A 476 -65.55 47.47 72.13
N ALA A 477 -65.88 46.21 72.41
CA ALA A 477 -66.61 45.82 73.62
C ALA A 477 -65.81 46.11 74.91
N THR A 478 -64.49 45.94 74.90
CA THR A 478 -63.65 46.28 76.06
C THR A 478 -63.60 47.79 76.31
N GLU A 479 -63.55 48.62 75.26
CA GLU A 479 -63.62 50.07 75.41
C GLU A 479 -64.98 50.51 75.94
N GLN A 480 -66.09 49.95 75.43
CA GLN A 480 -67.42 50.19 76.00
C GLN A 480 -67.53 49.78 77.47
N ASN A 481 -66.93 48.65 77.85
CA ASN A 481 -66.89 48.22 79.25
C ASN A 481 -66.09 49.21 80.11
N LYS A 482 -64.94 49.72 79.63
CA LYS A 482 -64.17 50.75 80.35
C LYS A 482 -64.98 52.04 80.51
N GLU A 483 -65.72 52.46 79.48
CA GLU A 483 -66.62 53.62 79.56
C GLU A 483 -67.72 53.37 80.60
N ALA A 484 -68.37 52.20 80.57
CA ALA A 484 -69.37 51.81 81.56
C ALA A 484 -68.79 51.76 82.98
N GLU A 485 -67.59 51.22 83.17
CA GLU A 485 -66.87 51.24 84.44
C GLU A 485 -66.60 52.67 84.92
N GLN A 486 -66.16 53.59 84.04
CA GLN A 486 -65.98 55.00 84.39
C GLN A 486 -67.29 55.68 84.80
N VAL A 487 -68.40 55.38 84.10
CA VAL A 487 -69.74 55.86 84.47
C VAL A 487 -70.12 55.37 85.86
N ILE A 488 -69.90 54.08 86.16
CA ILE A 488 -70.16 53.50 87.48
C ILE A 488 -69.29 54.17 88.56
N VAL A 489 -68.00 54.38 88.30
CA VAL A 489 -67.08 55.07 89.23
C VAL A 489 -67.53 56.51 89.49
N ASN A 490 -67.91 57.26 88.46
CA ASN A 490 -68.42 58.62 88.58
C ASN A 490 -69.74 58.66 89.35
N PHE A 491 -70.63 57.70 89.10
CA PHE A 491 -71.89 57.56 89.83
C PHE A 491 -71.63 57.25 91.32
N ASN A 492 -70.74 56.30 91.61
CA ASN A 492 -70.34 55.97 92.98
C ASN A 492 -69.71 57.17 93.69
N ARG A 493 -68.87 57.95 93.01
CA ARG A 493 -68.31 59.20 93.55
C ARG A 493 -69.41 60.20 93.88
N ARG A 494 -70.37 60.40 92.99
CA ARG A 494 -71.52 61.28 93.22
C ARG A 494 -72.38 60.80 94.40
N LEU A 495 -72.60 59.49 94.52
CA LEU A 495 -73.27 58.91 95.69
C LEU A 495 -72.48 59.17 96.97
N GLN A 496 -71.16 58.97 96.95
CA GLN A 496 -70.29 59.23 98.10
C GLN A 496 -70.34 60.71 98.52
N ASP A 497 -70.29 61.63 97.55
CA ASP A 497 -70.42 63.07 97.78
C ASP A 497 -71.80 63.39 98.38
N GLN A 498 -72.88 62.81 97.86
CA GLN A 498 -74.21 62.94 98.46
C GLN A 498 -74.28 62.39 99.88
N PHE A 499 -73.71 61.21 100.15
CA PHE A 499 -73.63 60.66 101.50
C PHE A 499 -72.84 61.58 102.44
N SER A 500 -71.74 62.17 101.97
CA SER A 500 -70.97 63.13 102.77
C SER A 500 -71.78 64.41 103.04
N THR A 501 -72.55 64.89 102.06
CA THR A 501 -73.44 66.06 102.21
C THR A 501 -74.56 65.76 103.20
N ILE A 502 -75.18 64.59 103.11
CA ILE A 502 -76.19 64.11 104.07
C ILE A 502 -75.59 64.01 105.47
N GLN A 503 -74.35 63.52 105.62
CA GLN A 503 -73.67 63.47 106.92
C GLN A 503 -73.42 64.88 107.47
N VAL A 504 -72.99 65.84 106.64
CA VAL A 504 -72.82 67.24 107.05
C VAL A 504 -74.15 67.88 107.43
N GLN A 505 -75.21 67.68 106.64
CA GLN A 505 -76.56 68.16 106.94
C GLN A 505 -77.12 67.49 108.21
N LYS A 506 -76.83 66.22 108.44
CA LYS A 506 -77.19 65.51 109.67
C LYS A 506 -76.44 66.10 110.87
N ALA A 507 -75.15 66.40 110.74
CA ALA A 507 -74.39 67.09 111.77
C ALA A 507 -74.91 68.52 112.02
N GLN A 508 -75.36 69.23 110.99
CA GLN A 508 -76.03 70.54 111.12
C GLN A 508 -77.40 70.42 111.80
N LEU A 509 -78.19 69.40 111.47
CA LEU A 509 -79.44 69.09 112.18
C LEU A 509 -79.15 68.73 113.63
N ASP A 510 -78.14 67.92 113.93
CA ASP A 510 -77.76 67.58 115.30
C ASP A 510 -77.32 68.84 116.07
N LEU A 511 -76.60 69.77 115.44
CA LEU A 511 -76.27 71.10 116.01
C LEU A 511 -77.51 71.97 116.25
N LEU A 512 -78.40 72.07 115.27
CA LEU A 512 -79.66 72.82 115.40
C LEU A 512 -80.61 72.20 116.43
N GLN A 513 -80.58 70.88 116.59
CA GLN A 513 -81.35 70.15 117.58
C GLN A 513 -80.75 70.35 118.97
N GLN A 514 -79.43 70.44 119.09
CA GLN A 514 -78.75 70.86 120.33
C GLN A 514 -79.03 72.33 120.69
N GLU A 515 -79.12 73.23 119.70
CA GLU A 515 -79.50 74.64 119.91
C GLU A 515 -80.98 74.79 120.27
N ALA A 516 -81.88 74.02 119.65
CA ALA A 516 -83.30 73.97 120.01
C ALA A 516 -83.52 73.43 121.43
N THR A 517 -82.68 72.47 121.88
CA THR A 517 -82.73 71.98 123.28
C THR A 517 -82.18 72.96 124.32
N ARG A 518 -81.49 74.05 123.92
CA ARG A 518 -81.04 75.12 124.84
C ARG A 518 -82.03 76.28 124.98
N ALA A 519 -83.01 76.42 124.08
CA ALA A 519 -83.93 77.56 124.04
C ALA A 519 -85.36 77.29 124.54
N SER A 520 -85.66 76.12 125.12
CA SER A 520 -86.96 75.88 125.75
C SER A 520 -86.87 75.01 127.00
N VAL A 521 -86.99 75.71 128.13
CA VAL A 521 -87.14 75.23 129.50
C VAL A 521 -88.63 75.09 129.84
N ALA A 522 -88.94 74.06 130.64
CA ALA A 522 -90.15 73.83 131.46
C ALA A 522 -91.45 73.39 130.75
N ILE A 523 -91.85 72.14 130.99
CA ILE A 523 -93.04 71.69 131.75
C ILE A 523 -92.98 70.15 131.91
N THR A 524 -93.68 69.67 132.93
CA THR A 524 -93.54 68.45 133.73
C THR A 524 -94.32 67.21 133.17
N PRO A 525 -94.73 66.16 133.93
CA PRO A 525 -94.39 64.75 133.68
C PRO A 525 -95.63 63.87 133.32
N SER A 526 -95.48 62.53 133.30
CA SER A 526 -96.53 61.49 133.52
C SER A 526 -96.96 60.59 132.33
N LYS A 527 -96.54 59.31 132.40
CA LYS A 527 -97.35 58.05 132.47
C LYS A 527 -98.44 57.73 131.40
N ALA A 528 -98.25 56.62 130.67
CA ALA A 528 -99.15 55.46 130.48
C ALA A 528 -99.01 54.77 129.09
N ALA A 529 -99.09 53.43 129.06
CA ALA A 529 -98.96 52.49 127.93
C ALA A 529 -100.33 52.20 127.23
N PRO A 530 -100.55 51.14 126.41
CA PRO A 530 -99.80 50.44 125.32
C PRO A 530 -100.64 50.36 123.99
N VAL A 531 -100.23 49.51 123.02
CA VAL A 531 -101.02 48.82 121.95
C VAL A 531 -100.54 49.00 120.49
N ASP A 532 -100.64 47.86 119.79
CA ASP A 532 -100.20 47.39 118.47
C ASP A 532 -100.53 48.21 117.21
N SER A 533 -99.72 48.01 116.16
CA SER A 533 -100.22 47.53 114.84
C SER A 533 -99.07 47.16 113.87
N ARG A 534 -99.10 45.90 113.42
CA ARG A 534 -98.65 45.43 112.08
C ARG A 534 -99.59 46.00 110.99
N PRO A 535 -99.19 45.96 109.70
CA PRO A 535 -99.50 44.85 108.76
C PRO A 535 -98.22 44.44 107.97
N GLU A 536 -97.93 43.25 107.43
CA GLU A 536 -98.63 42.07 106.92
C GLU A 536 -99.48 42.27 105.63
N GLY A 537 -99.02 41.71 104.50
CA GLY A 537 -99.92 41.07 103.52
C GLY A 537 -99.73 41.33 102.01
N GLY A 538 -99.43 40.25 101.26
CA GLY A 538 -99.77 40.02 99.84
C GLY A 538 -98.55 39.97 98.89
N ASN A 539 -97.98 38.86 98.40
CA ASN A 539 -98.37 37.47 98.10
C ASN A 539 -99.03 37.22 96.72
N GLY A 540 -98.42 36.30 95.95
CA GLY A 540 -98.90 35.66 94.71
C GLY A 540 -97.92 35.77 93.53
N ASP A 541 -97.52 34.73 92.78
CA ASP A 541 -97.74 33.29 92.90
C ASP A 541 -96.84 32.56 91.86
N LYS A 542 -96.28 31.39 92.26
CA LYS A 542 -96.11 30.10 91.53
C LYS A 542 -95.30 30.00 90.21
N GLU A 543 -94.17 29.27 90.27
CA GLU A 543 -93.96 27.85 89.85
C GLU A 543 -93.51 27.73 88.37
N THR A 544 -92.52 26.93 87.94
CA THR A 544 -92.09 25.58 88.35
C THR A 544 -90.66 25.25 87.84
N LYS A 545 -89.89 24.50 88.66
CA LYS A 545 -89.09 23.26 88.39
C LYS A 545 -88.10 23.23 87.20
N LYS A 546 -86.92 22.61 87.23
CA LYS A 546 -86.20 21.63 88.11
C LYS A 546 -84.74 21.60 87.60
N TRP A 547 -83.71 21.69 88.45
CA TRP A 547 -82.89 20.60 89.02
C TRP A 547 -82.03 19.77 88.04
N ASN A 548 -80.70 19.88 88.17
CA ASN A 548 -79.75 18.86 88.68
C ASN A 548 -78.31 19.37 88.40
N ALA A 549 -77.52 19.81 89.38
CA ALA A 549 -76.80 19.09 90.44
C ALA A 549 -75.30 18.83 90.08
N PRO A 550 -74.35 19.03 91.01
CA PRO A 550 -72.89 19.15 90.75
C PRO A 550 -72.06 17.98 91.34
N ARG A 551 -70.73 17.92 91.08
CA ARG A 551 -69.64 17.72 92.10
C ARG A 551 -68.25 17.30 91.56
N ASN A 552 -67.24 17.87 92.26
CA ASN A 552 -65.97 17.30 92.80
C ASN A 552 -64.70 17.07 91.94
N ALA A 553 -63.69 17.90 92.23
CA ALA A 553 -62.41 17.64 92.92
C ALA A 553 -61.48 16.42 92.60
N ARG A 554 -60.20 16.78 92.41
CA ARG A 554 -58.91 16.20 92.89
C ARG A 554 -58.18 15.04 92.16
N ARG A 555 -56.87 15.30 91.96
CA ARG A 555 -55.64 14.45 92.09
C ARG A 555 -55.30 13.35 91.06
N SER A 556 -54.15 13.58 90.40
CA SER A 556 -52.89 12.80 90.39
C SER A 556 -52.81 11.30 90.05
N ARG A 557 -51.87 11.00 89.12
CA ARG A 557 -50.90 9.88 89.00
C ARG A 557 -51.25 8.55 88.27
N ASN A 558 -50.40 8.29 87.26
CA ASN A 558 -49.63 7.08 86.86
C ASN A 558 -50.23 5.66 86.75
N ASN A 559 -49.95 5.09 85.56
CA ASN A 559 -49.38 3.76 85.24
C ASN A 559 -50.20 2.46 85.15
N HIS A 560 -49.97 1.79 84.00
CA HIS A 560 -49.76 0.35 83.71
C HIS A 560 -50.91 -0.63 83.40
N GLY A 561 -50.62 -1.48 82.40
CA GLY A 561 -51.03 -2.89 82.26
C GLY A 561 -51.97 -3.16 81.08
N ASP A 562 -51.47 -3.61 79.91
CA ASP A 562 -51.24 -5.02 79.47
C ASP A 562 -52.54 -5.76 79.06
N ALA A 563 -52.68 -6.15 77.77
CA ALA A 563 -52.33 -7.46 77.16
C ALA A 563 -53.57 -8.41 77.17
N THR A 564 -53.83 -9.39 76.29
CA THR A 564 -53.09 -10.12 75.25
C THR A 564 -54.06 -11.05 74.47
N GLN A 565 -53.50 -11.75 73.45
CA GLN A 565 -53.81 -13.12 72.91
C GLN A 565 -54.47 -13.18 71.52
N GLY A 566 -54.05 -14.04 70.57
CA GLY A 566 -53.03 -15.12 70.50
C GLY A 566 -52.98 -15.64 69.04
N GLY A 567 -51.86 -16.08 68.46
CA GLY A 567 -51.17 -17.39 68.59
C GLY A 567 -50.97 -17.96 67.15
N THR A 568 -50.01 -18.81 66.74
CA THR A 568 -48.98 -19.69 67.34
C THR A 568 -48.09 -20.29 66.22
N GLY A 569 -46.76 -20.41 66.40
CA GLY A 569 -45.96 -21.67 66.34
C GLY A 569 -45.16 -21.90 65.03
N CYS A 570 -43.97 -22.51 64.90
CA CYS A 570 -43.10 -23.30 65.80
C CYS A 570 -41.63 -23.41 65.29
N THR A 571 -40.65 -23.20 66.19
CA THR A 571 -39.36 -23.90 66.54
C THR A 571 -38.30 -24.50 65.57
N ARG A 572 -37.04 -24.05 65.80
CA ARG A 572 -35.71 -24.72 66.05
C ARG A 572 -35.09 -25.82 65.14
N ASN A 573 -33.80 -25.61 64.76
CA ASN A 573 -32.57 -26.34 65.19
C ASN A 573 -31.29 -25.69 64.54
N ARG A 574 -30.25 -25.28 65.30
CA ARG A 574 -28.88 -25.88 65.47
C ARG A 574 -28.27 -26.47 64.19
N SER A 575 -27.00 -26.30 63.80
CA SER A 575 -25.74 -25.91 64.47
C SER A 575 -24.58 -25.84 63.45
N SER A 576 -23.43 -25.26 63.87
CA SER A 576 -22.04 -25.43 63.37
C SER A 576 -21.68 -24.92 61.96
N GLY A 577 -20.52 -24.30 61.69
CA GLY A 577 -19.36 -23.99 62.51
C GLY A 577 -18.18 -23.57 61.61
N ALA A 578 -17.30 -22.71 62.15
CA ALA A 578 -15.90 -22.43 61.73
C ALA A 578 -15.67 -21.84 60.32
N ARG A 579 -14.77 -20.87 60.06
CA ARG A 579 -13.58 -20.42 60.78
C ARG A 579 -13.21 -19.02 60.28
N GLY A 580 -12.98 -18.06 61.19
CA GLY A 580 -12.14 -16.87 60.92
C GLY A 580 -10.67 -17.29 60.75
N LYS A 581 -9.72 -16.42 60.42
CA LYS A 581 -9.45 -15.09 60.99
C LYS A 581 -8.29 -14.45 60.20
N ARG A 582 -8.30 -13.10 60.13
CA ARG A 582 -7.24 -12.10 60.47
C ARG A 582 -5.85 -12.28 59.80
N GLN A 583 -5.07 -11.24 59.53
CA GLN A 583 -4.77 -10.11 60.41
C GLN A 583 -4.01 -8.98 59.68
N ILE A 584 -4.29 -7.76 60.12
CA ILE A 584 -3.60 -6.50 59.86
C ILE A 584 -2.37 -6.38 60.78
N THR A 585 -1.26 -5.87 60.25
CA THR A 585 -0.29 -4.94 60.89
C THR A 585 0.63 -4.44 59.75
N GLY A 586 1.02 -3.19 59.55
CA GLY A 586 1.20 -2.06 60.46
C GLY A 586 2.68 -1.65 60.48
N ARG A 587 2.95 -0.40 60.04
CA ARG A 587 4.10 0.50 60.36
C ARG A 587 5.44 0.48 59.58
N ARG A 588 5.63 1.60 58.87
CA ARG A 588 6.65 2.69 59.04
C ARG A 588 8.14 2.48 58.72
N GLN A 589 8.61 3.46 57.93
CA GLN A 589 9.92 4.15 57.86
C GLN A 589 11.04 3.56 57.00
N GLY A 590 11.68 4.45 56.23
CA GLY A 590 13.13 4.40 56.03
C GLY A 590 13.66 4.68 54.63
N LYS A 591 13.89 5.97 54.34
CA LYS A 591 14.83 6.60 53.41
C LYS A 591 15.92 5.76 52.68
N ASN A 592 16.20 6.24 51.46
CA ASN A 592 17.50 6.45 50.78
C ASN A 592 18.10 5.42 49.82
N ALA A 593 18.64 6.01 48.73
CA ALA A 593 19.84 5.67 47.95
C ALA A 593 19.69 4.88 46.65
N GLN A 594 19.81 5.62 45.54
CA GLN A 594 20.88 5.54 44.53
C GLN A 594 21.33 4.18 43.96
N ASN A 595 21.39 4.21 42.62
CA ASN A 595 22.41 3.66 41.71
C ASN A 595 22.31 2.21 41.19
N ARG A 596 22.32 2.19 39.85
CA ARG A 596 23.03 1.26 38.93
C ARG A 596 22.57 -0.20 38.91
N ARG A 597 22.00 -0.61 37.78
CA ARG A 597 22.77 -1.25 36.69
C ARG A 597 22.09 -0.99 35.35
#